data_AF-A0A956GRL2-F1
#
_entry.id   AF-A0A956GRL2-F1
#
_cell.length_a   1.000
_cell.length_b   1.000
_cell.length_c   1.000
_cell.angle_alpha   90.00
_cell.angle_beta   90.00
_cell.angle_gamma   90.00
#
_symmetry.space_group_name_H-M   'P 1'
#
loop_
_entity.id
_entity.type
_entity.pdbx_description
1 polymer ?
#
loop_
_entity_poly.entity_id
_entity_poly.type
_entity_poly.pdbx_seq_one_letter_code
_entity_poly.pdbx_strand_id
1 'polypeptide(L)'
;MTPRRVLTRHARRAVLGAALVAGGCTFQPADPPSGGPATAVRGDEIIGGGPAADDDAVVLLASFPTDRSVLATCSAVAISPTVLLTAAHCVDAGTHPGYIFGAFLGADASAYPTLVELEPHLVAI
;
A
#
# COMPACT_ATOMS: atom_id res chain seq x y z
N MET A 1 -15.44 -24.64 -24.11
CA MET A 1 -14.19 -25.30 -23.68
C MET A 1 -13.25 -25.36 -24.87
N THR A 2 -12.19 -24.56 -24.84
CA THR A 2 -11.24 -24.41 -25.96
C THR A 2 -9.84 -24.54 -25.37
N PRO A 3 -9.01 -25.53 -25.79
CA PRO A 3 -7.69 -25.70 -25.20
C PRO A 3 -6.73 -24.66 -25.80
N ARG A 4 -6.29 -23.70 -24.99
CA ARG A 4 -5.23 -22.77 -25.40
C ARG A 4 -3.87 -23.35 -25.03
N ARG A 5 -3.05 -23.46 -26.07
CA ARG A 5 -1.77 -24.15 -26.13
C ARG A 5 -0.71 -23.46 -25.26
N VAL A 6 0.01 -24.28 -24.50
CA VAL A 6 1.25 -23.95 -23.80
C VAL A 6 2.32 -23.61 -24.83
N LEU A 7 2.91 -22.42 -24.73
CA LEU A 7 4.09 -22.01 -25.50
C LEU A 7 5.23 -21.74 -24.51
N THR A 8 5.93 -22.82 -24.17
CA THR A 8 7.26 -22.78 -23.59
C THR A 8 8.25 -22.41 -24.68
N ARG A 9 8.95 -21.29 -24.52
CA ARG A 9 10.22 -21.05 -25.22
C ARG A 9 11.27 -20.62 -24.20
N HIS A 10 12.17 -21.57 -23.94
CA HIS A 10 13.48 -21.33 -23.38
C HIS A 10 14.25 -20.33 -24.24
N ALA A 11 14.83 -19.33 -23.61
CA ALA A 11 16.03 -18.68 -24.10
C ALA A 11 16.92 -18.35 -22.90
N ARG A 12 17.81 -19.29 -22.60
CA ARG A 12 18.97 -19.05 -21.75
C ARG A 12 19.82 -17.96 -22.39
N ARG A 13 20.06 -16.86 -21.69
CA ARG A 13 21.26 -16.04 -21.88
C ARG A 13 21.82 -15.70 -20.51
N ALA A 14 22.79 -16.52 -20.10
CA ALA A 14 23.77 -16.13 -19.12
C ALA A 14 24.62 -15.01 -19.75
N VAL A 15 24.67 -13.85 -19.09
CA VAL A 15 25.76 -12.89 -19.26
C VAL A 15 26.30 -12.65 -17.86
N LEU A 16 27.42 -13.31 -17.57
CA LEU A 16 28.35 -12.89 -16.53
C LEU A 16 28.85 -11.49 -16.91
N GLY A 17 28.54 -10.51 -16.08
CA GLY A 17 29.13 -9.18 -16.13
C GLY A 17 29.49 -8.76 -14.71
N ALA A 18 30.69 -9.14 -14.27
CA ALA A 18 31.28 -8.65 -13.04
C ALA A 18 31.78 -7.21 -13.26
N ALA A 19 31.27 -6.26 -12.48
CA ALA A 19 31.90 -4.98 -12.25
C ALA A 19 31.67 -4.58 -10.78
N LEU A 20 32.65 -4.90 -9.95
CA LEU A 20 32.80 -4.34 -8.61
C LEU A 20 33.07 -2.83 -8.73
N VAL A 21 32.15 -2.00 -8.23
CA VAL A 21 32.47 -0.67 -7.74
C VAL A 21 31.91 -0.59 -6.32
N ALA A 22 32.77 -0.93 -5.36
CA ALA A 22 32.50 -0.80 -3.94
C ALA A 22 32.59 0.68 -3.52
N GLY A 23 31.54 1.45 -3.84
CA GLY A 23 31.26 2.75 -3.24
C GLY A 23 30.27 2.55 -2.10
N GLY A 24 30.75 2.01 -0.98
CA GLY A 24 29.92 1.81 0.21
C GLY A 24 29.61 3.14 0.88
N CYS A 25 28.36 3.59 0.82
CA CYS A 25 27.83 4.51 1.83
C CYS A 25 27.84 3.75 3.17
N THR A 26 28.79 4.06 4.04
CA THR A 26 28.75 3.62 5.43
C THR A 26 27.67 4.44 6.14
N PHE A 27 26.40 4.06 5.97
CA PHE A 27 25.39 4.37 6.96
C PHE A 27 25.74 3.48 8.16
N GLN A 28 26.41 4.07 9.14
CA GLN A 28 26.65 3.46 10.44
C GLN A 28 25.53 3.98 11.34
N PRO A 29 24.40 3.26 11.52
CA PRO A 29 23.51 3.58 12.62
C PRO A 29 24.37 3.48 13.87
N ALA A 30 24.40 4.53 14.68
CA ALA A 30 25.00 4.41 16.00
C ALA A 30 24.25 3.29 16.73
N ASP A 31 24.92 2.17 16.98
CA ASP A 31 24.36 1.13 17.84
C ASP A 31 24.01 1.79 19.18
N PRO A 32 22.77 1.64 19.68
CA PRO A 32 22.47 2.04 21.05
C PRO A 32 23.43 1.29 21.98
N PRO A 33 23.84 1.89 23.11
CA PRO A 33 24.77 1.28 24.03
C PRO A 33 24.30 -0.14 24.37
N SER A 34 25.17 -1.12 24.13
CA SER A 34 24.92 -2.55 24.29
C SER A 34 24.67 -2.89 25.76
N GLY A 35 23.45 -2.62 26.23
CA GLY A 35 22.96 -3.03 27.54
C GLY A 35 22.41 -4.46 27.47
N GLY A 36 23.26 -5.45 27.74
CA GLY A 36 22.87 -6.85 27.97
C GLY A 36 22.20 -7.56 26.77
N PRO A 37 21.86 -8.85 26.92
CA PRO A 37 21.04 -9.55 25.94
C PRO A 37 19.67 -8.86 25.86
N ALA A 38 19.17 -8.62 24.64
CA ALA A 38 17.82 -8.11 24.43
C ALA A 38 16.80 -9.14 24.95
N THR A 39 16.40 -9.01 26.21
CA THR A 39 15.23 -9.72 26.74
C THR A 39 13.99 -9.05 26.20
N ALA A 40 13.25 -9.75 25.32
CA ALA A 40 11.91 -9.32 24.97
C ALA A 40 11.07 -9.29 26.25
N VAL A 41 10.71 -8.09 26.70
CA VAL A 41 9.72 -7.92 27.75
C VAL A 41 8.36 -8.06 27.08
N ARG A 42 7.48 -8.91 27.61
CA ARG A 42 6.08 -8.93 27.18
C ARG A 42 5.51 -7.55 27.52
N GLY A 43 5.31 -6.71 26.51
CA GLY A 43 4.54 -5.48 26.66
C GLY A 43 3.08 -5.79 26.97
N ASP A 44 2.37 -4.79 27.48
CA ASP A 44 0.93 -4.85 27.62
C ASP A 44 0.26 -5.13 26.28
N GLU A 45 -0.93 -5.74 26.32
CA GLU A 45 -1.74 -5.96 25.13
C GLU A 45 -2.08 -4.62 24.47
N ILE A 46 -1.72 -4.47 23.19
CA ILE A 46 -2.07 -3.28 22.41
C ILE A 46 -3.51 -3.42 21.92
N ILE A 47 -4.46 -2.95 22.72
CA ILE A 47 -5.88 -2.90 22.34
C ILE A 47 -6.12 -1.66 21.48
N GLY A 48 -6.60 -1.84 20.25
CA GLY A 48 -7.01 -0.75 19.36
C GLY A 48 -5.90 -0.09 18.54
N GLY A 49 -4.63 -0.44 18.80
CA GLY A 49 -3.49 0.13 18.07
C GLY A 49 -3.24 1.62 18.37
N GLY A 50 -2.36 2.21 17.58
CA GLY A 50 -2.11 3.65 17.57
C GLY A 50 -1.92 4.13 16.13
N PRO A 51 -1.98 5.45 15.88
CA PRO A 51 -1.69 5.99 14.56
C PRO A 51 -0.27 5.63 14.12
N ALA A 52 -0.14 5.14 12.89
CA ALA A 52 1.14 4.99 12.20
C ALA A 52 1.22 6.11 11.16
N ALA A 53 2.00 7.15 11.45
CA ALA A 53 2.02 8.39 10.66
C ALA A 53 3.08 8.38 9.55
N ASP A 54 3.85 7.31 9.44
CA ASP A 54 5.11 7.23 8.69
C ASP A 54 5.15 6.11 7.64
N ASP A 55 3.99 5.58 7.24
CA ASP A 55 3.88 4.62 6.14
C ASP A 55 3.14 5.24 4.93
N ASP A 56 3.89 6.00 4.14
CA ASP A 56 3.40 6.64 2.90
C ASP A 56 2.93 5.64 1.83
N ALA A 57 3.23 4.34 1.99
CA ALA A 57 2.78 3.32 1.05
C ALA A 57 1.32 2.92 1.29
N VAL A 58 0.80 3.07 2.51
CA VAL A 58 -0.58 2.74 2.87
C VAL A 58 -1.47 3.95 2.67
N VAL A 59 -2.48 3.80 1.81
CA VAL A 59 -3.38 4.89 1.42
C VAL A 59 -4.83 4.52 1.69
N LEU A 60 -5.68 5.53 1.84
CA LEU A 60 -7.13 5.33 1.89
C LEU A 60 -7.67 5.22 0.47
N LEU A 61 -8.36 4.11 0.18
CA LEU A 61 -9.16 3.92 -1.02
C LEU A 61 -10.61 4.31 -0.69
N ALA A 62 -11.10 5.38 -1.32
CA ALA A 62 -12.49 5.82 -1.24
C ALA A 62 -13.26 5.33 -2.46
N SER A 63 -14.51 4.92 -2.23
CA SER A 63 -15.45 4.61 -3.29
C SER A 63 -16.85 5.14 -2.96
N PHE A 64 -17.54 5.66 -3.97
CA PHE A 64 -18.86 6.27 -3.80
C PHE A 64 -19.66 6.20 -5.10
N PRO A 65 -21.00 6.08 -5.03
CA PRO A 65 -21.85 6.14 -6.21
C PRO A 65 -21.86 7.54 -6.82
N THR A 66 -22.30 7.65 -8.07
CA THR A 66 -22.37 8.93 -8.80
C THR A 66 -23.23 10.00 -8.11
N ASP A 67 -24.22 9.59 -7.32
CA ASP A 67 -25.09 10.47 -6.54
C ASP A 67 -24.52 10.87 -5.18
N ARG A 68 -23.32 10.37 -4.81
CA ARG A 68 -22.61 10.67 -3.55
C ARG A 68 -23.40 10.33 -2.29
N SER A 69 -24.35 9.40 -2.38
CA SER A 69 -25.22 9.03 -1.27
C SER A 69 -24.51 8.29 -0.12
N VAL A 70 -23.37 7.67 -0.40
CA VAL A 70 -22.58 6.91 0.58
C VAL A 70 -21.09 7.00 0.27
N LEU A 71 -20.25 6.93 1.31
CA LEU A 71 -18.81 6.75 1.21
C LEU A 71 -18.45 5.37 1.77
N ALA A 72 -17.81 4.54 0.95
CA ALA A 72 -17.19 3.30 1.37
C ALA A 72 -15.66 3.46 1.33
N THR A 73 -14.99 3.01 2.39
CA THR A 73 -13.54 3.15 2.54
C THR A 73 -12.87 1.80 2.72
N CYS A 74 -11.73 1.64 2.05
CA CYS A 74 -10.80 0.54 2.21
C CYS A 74 -9.37 1.07 2.36
N SER A 75 -8.43 0.20 2.69
CA SER A 75 -7.01 0.47 2.51
C SER A 75 -6.51 -0.04 1.15
N ALA A 76 -5.46 0.60 0.65
CA ALA A 76 -4.67 0.10 -0.45
C ALA A 76 -3.17 0.37 -0.20
N VAL A 77 -2.31 -0.36 -0.90
CA VAL A 77 -0.86 -0.20 -0.80
C VAL A 77 -0.28 0.18 -2.16
N ALA A 78 0.49 1.26 -2.22
CA ALA A 78 1.23 1.63 -3.43
C ALA A 78 2.37 0.63 -3.68
N ILE A 79 2.26 -0.16 -4.75
CA ILE A 79 3.30 -1.12 -5.17
C ILE A 79 4.14 -0.59 -6.33
N SER A 80 3.71 0.52 -6.93
CA SER A 80 4.46 1.34 -7.88
C SER A 80 3.84 2.75 -7.92
N PRO A 81 4.47 3.74 -8.57
CA PRO A 81 3.92 5.10 -8.66
C PRO A 81 2.51 5.22 -9.26
N THR A 82 2.04 4.19 -9.98
CA THR A 82 0.73 4.20 -10.64
C THR A 82 -0.08 2.91 -10.41
N VAL A 83 0.30 2.10 -9.41
CA VAL A 83 -0.41 0.84 -9.12
C VAL A 83 -0.63 0.70 -7.62
N LEU A 84 -1.91 0.56 -7.26
CA LEU A 84 -2.35 0.25 -5.91
C LEU A 84 -2.78 -1.22 -5.82
N LEU A 85 -2.36 -1.89 -4.75
CA LEU A 85 -2.83 -3.22 -4.37
C LEU A 85 -3.90 -3.09 -3.28
N THR A 86 -5.05 -3.70 -3.46
CA THR A 86 -6.15 -3.71 -2.48
C THR A 86 -6.87 -5.06 -2.49
N ALA A 87 -7.80 -5.25 -1.58
CA ALA A 87 -8.64 -6.44 -1.53
C ALA A 87 -9.69 -6.41 -2.65
N ALA A 88 -9.97 -7.57 -3.26
CA ALA A 88 -10.93 -7.67 -4.36
C ALA A 88 -12.34 -7.16 -3.99
N HIS A 89 -12.78 -7.38 -2.75
CA HIS A 89 -14.11 -6.94 -2.31
C HIS A 89 -14.27 -5.42 -2.22
N CYS A 90 -13.17 -4.67 -2.19
CA CYS A 90 -13.18 -3.21 -2.19
C CYS A 90 -13.45 -2.62 -3.59
N VAL A 91 -13.26 -3.40 -4.65
CA VAL A 91 -13.39 -2.96 -6.05
C VAL A 91 -14.32 -3.86 -6.87
N ASP A 92 -15.00 -4.80 -6.21
CA ASP A 92 -15.91 -5.72 -6.88
C ASP A 92 -17.13 -4.96 -7.43
N ALA A 93 -17.40 -5.12 -8.72
CA ALA A 93 -18.52 -4.47 -9.39
C ALA A 93 -19.88 -5.02 -8.94
N GLY A 94 -19.92 -6.22 -8.34
CA GLY A 94 -21.13 -6.78 -7.75
C GLY A 94 -21.58 -6.04 -6.50
N THR A 95 -20.64 -5.54 -5.69
CA THR A 95 -20.90 -4.76 -4.48
C THR A 95 -20.83 -3.25 -4.69
N HIS A 96 -20.06 -2.79 -5.69
CA HIS A 96 -19.85 -1.36 -6.02
C HIS A 96 -20.27 -1.03 -7.47
N PRO A 97 -21.53 -1.27 -7.88
CA PRO A 97 -21.95 -1.08 -9.26
C PRO A 97 -21.94 0.40 -9.66
N GLY A 98 -21.07 0.77 -10.61
CA GLY A 98 -20.98 2.14 -11.11
C GLY A 98 -20.42 3.15 -10.10
N TYR A 99 -19.69 2.67 -9.09
CA TYR A 99 -19.00 3.53 -8.14
C TYR A 99 -17.79 4.19 -8.81
N ILE A 100 -17.49 5.39 -8.33
CA ILE A 100 -16.27 6.13 -8.62
C ILE A 100 -15.26 5.78 -7.52
N PHE A 101 -13.99 5.67 -7.90
CA PHE A 101 -12.90 5.37 -6.99
C PHE A 101 -11.91 6.53 -6.94
N GLY A 102 -11.36 6.77 -5.75
CA GLY A 102 -10.32 7.76 -5.51
C GLY A 102 -9.38 7.32 -4.39
N ALA A 103 -8.12 7.72 -4.47
CA ALA A 103 -7.14 7.49 -3.42
C ALA A 103 -6.83 8.80 -2.67
N PHE A 104 -6.84 8.75 -1.34
CA PHE A 104 -6.31 9.81 -0.51
C PHE A 104 -4.89 9.43 -0.07
N LEU A 105 -3.91 10.23 -0.49
CA LEU A 105 -2.48 10.01 -0.25
C LEU A 105 -1.94 10.80 0.95
N GLY A 106 -2.81 11.46 1.72
CA GLY A 106 -2.42 12.21 2.91
C GLY A 106 -2.32 11.32 4.15
N ALA A 107 -1.72 11.86 5.21
CA ALA A 107 -1.44 11.11 6.44
C ALA A 107 -2.69 10.79 7.28
N ASP A 108 -3.73 11.62 7.22
CA ASP A 108 -4.93 11.45 8.05
C ASP A 108 -6.21 11.90 7.32
N ALA A 109 -7.01 10.93 6.91
CA ALA A 109 -8.29 11.19 6.26
C ALA A 109 -9.41 11.54 7.27
N SER A 110 -9.20 11.29 8.57
CA SER A 110 -10.20 11.61 9.61
C SER A 110 -10.43 13.12 9.76
N ALA A 111 -9.50 13.94 9.26
CA ALA A 111 -9.66 15.38 9.12
C ALA A 111 -10.79 15.78 8.15
N TYR A 112 -11.29 14.85 7.33
CA TYR A 112 -12.36 15.06 6.34
C TYR A 112 -13.54 14.11 6.63
N PRO A 113 -14.37 14.41 7.64
CA PRO A 113 -15.39 13.49 8.13
C PRO A 113 -16.53 13.23 7.12
N THR A 114 -16.66 14.02 6.08
CA THR A 114 -17.69 13.88 5.05
C THR A 114 -17.10 13.65 3.66
N LEU A 115 -17.84 12.97 2.78
CA LEU A 115 -17.45 12.80 1.37
C LEU A 115 -17.24 14.16 0.68
N VAL A 116 -18.07 15.15 0.98
CA VAL A 116 -17.97 16.51 0.41
C VAL A 116 -16.62 17.15 0.76
N GLU A 117 -16.12 16.91 1.96
CA GLU A 117 -14.83 17.43 2.42
C GLU A 117 -13.67 16.57 1.91
N LEU A 118 -13.83 15.25 1.78
CA LEU A 118 -12.78 14.33 1.35
C LEU A 118 -12.54 14.36 -0.17
N GLU A 119 -13.60 14.44 -0.97
CA GLU A 119 -13.55 14.30 -2.43
C GLU A 119 -12.53 15.23 -3.13
N PRO A 120 -12.39 16.52 -2.76
CA PRO A 120 -11.39 17.42 -3.36
C PRO A 120 -9.94 16.99 -3.15
N HIS A 121 -9.68 16.10 -2.18
CA HIS A 121 -8.35 15.59 -1.86
C HIS A 121 -8.07 14.22 -2.47
N LEU A 122 -9.04 13.63 -3.18
CA LEU A 122 -8.88 12.34 -3.83
C LEU A 122 -8.17 12.48 -5.18
N VAL A 123 -7.24 11.57 -5.42
CA VAL A 123 -6.67 11.31 -6.75
C VAL A 123 -7.53 10.25 -7.42
N ALA A 124 -8.10 10.57 -8.59
CA ALA A 124 -8.87 9.61 -9.37
C ALA A 124 -7.99 8.44 -9.84
N ILE A 125 -8.57 7.24 -9.86
CA ILE A 125 -7.91 5.96 -10.18
C ILE A 125 -8.75 5.13 -11.15
#